data_AF-A0A0Q6TTV0-F1
#
_entry.id   AF-A0A0Q6TTV0-F1
#
_cell.length_a   1.000
_cell.length_b   1.000
_cell.length_c   1.000
_cell.angle_alpha   90.00
_cell.angle_beta   90.00
_cell.angle_gamma   90.00
#
_symmetry.space_group_name_H-M   'P 1'
#
loop_
_entity.id
_entity.type
_entity.pdbx_description
1 polymer ?
#
loop_
_entity_poly.entity_id
_entity_poly.type
_entity_poly.pdbx_seq_one_letter_code
_entity_poly.pdbx_strand_id
1 'polypeptide(L)' 'MPLLTVPTDVWAHATIEFVQVTPLGREFTIEIGYRVGWDEEHTVGARLRQGRLIELNGSVLAP' A
#
# COMPACT_ATOMS: atom_id res chain seq x y z
N MET A 1 -9.08 -16.45 -0.95
CA MET A 1 -8.11 -15.94 -1.94
C MET A 1 -8.83 -15.72 -3.27
N PRO A 2 -8.86 -14.49 -3.83
CA PRO A 2 -9.62 -14.18 -5.04
C PRO A 2 -8.94 -14.71 -6.31
N LEU A 3 -9.73 -14.93 -7.37
CA LEU A 3 -9.22 -15.23 -8.70
C LEU A 3 -8.90 -13.90 -9.41
N LEU A 4 -7.63 -13.70 -9.76
CA LEU A 4 -7.15 -12.54 -10.51
C LEU A 4 -6.71 -13.00 -11.90
N THR A 5 -7.25 -12.40 -12.95
CA THR A 5 -6.94 -12.75 -14.35
C THR A 5 -5.95 -11.76 -14.95
N VAL A 6 -6.07 -10.48 -14.59
CA VAL A 6 -5.16 -9.40 -14.98
C VAL A 6 -4.74 -8.56 -13.78
N PRO A 7 -3.59 -7.86 -13.83
CA PRO A 7 -3.11 -7.07 -12.69
C PRO A 7 -4.09 -6.02 -12.16
N THR A 8 -4.97 -5.48 -13.00
CA THR A 8 -5.96 -4.47 -12.59
C THR A 8 -7.10 -5.05 -11.75
N ASP A 9 -7.29 -6.37 -11.74
CA ASP A 9 -8.35 -7.02 -10.95
C ASP A 9 -8.13 -6.84 -9.44
N VAL A 10 -6.89 -6.57 -9.01
CA VAL A 10 -6.54 -6.35 -7.60
C VAL A 10 -7.35 -5.23 -6.96
N TRP A 11 -7.75 -4.22 -7.74
CA TRP A 11 -8.44 -3.04 -7.21
C TRP A 11 -9.86 -3.32 -6.74
N ALA A 12 -10.50 -4.39 -7.24
CA ALA A 12 -11.79 -4.84 -6.72
C ALA A 12 -11.67 -5.49 -5.32
N HIS A 13 -10.44 -5.77 -4.88
CA HIS A 13 -10.13 -6.50 -3.65
C HIS A 13 -9.21 -5.72 -2.71
N ALA A 14 -8.90 -4.46 -3.03
CA ALA A 14 -8.01 -3.60 -2.27
C ALA A 14 -8.70 -2.27 -1.94
N THR A 15 -8.71 -1.88 -0.67
CA THR A 15 -9.20 -0.57 -0.23
C THR A 15 -8.07 0.18 0.45
N ILE A 16 -7.97 1.49 0.19
CA ILE A 16 -7.01 2.34 0.90
C ILE A 16 -7.48 2.48 2.34
N GLU A 17 -6.65 2.02 3.28
CA GLU A 17 -6.86 2.16 4.72
C GLU A 17 -6.36 3.51 5.21
N PHE A 18 -5.14 3.87 4.78
CA PHE A 18 -4.54 5.16 5.12
C PHE A 18 -3.60 5.65 4.02
N VAL A 19 -3.37 6.96 4.05
CA VAL A 19 -2.29 7.61 3.33
C VAL A 19 -1.52 8.45 4.33
N GLN A 20 -0.23 8.18 4.47
CA GLN A 20 0.67 8.92 5.34
C GLN A 20 1.73 9.63 4.51
N VAL A 21 1.95 10.91 4.82
CA VAL A 21 3.04 11.69 4.24
C VAL A 21 4.04 11.99 5.33
N THR A 22 5.25 11.45 5.21
CA THR A 22 6.31 11.61 6.21
C THR A 22 7.53 12.26 5.56
N PRO A 23 8.09 13.33 6.16
CA PRO A 23 9.38 13.84 5.73
C PRO A 23 10.48 12.83 6.10
N LEU A 24 11.29 12.43 5.12
CA LEU A 24 12.47 11.59 5.33
C LEU A 24 13.68 12.28 4.72
N GLY A 25 14.52 12.87 5.59
CA GLY A 25 15.61 13.74 5.14
C GLY A 25 15.07 15.03 4.53
N ARG A 26 15.38 15.29 3.26
CA ARG A 26 14.94 16.48 2.50
C ARG A 26 13.78 16.20 1.55
N GLU A 27 13.25 14.98 1.55
CA GLU A 27 12.21 14.54 0.62
C GLU A 27 10.97 14.08 1.38
N PHE A 28 9.81 14.24 0.77
CA PHE A 28 8.57 13.64 1.26
C PHE A 28 8.43 12.22 0.73
N THR A 29 8.09 11.33 1.64
CA THR A 29 7.72 9.95 1.34
C THR A 29 6.23 9.79 1.58
N ILE A 30 5.54 9.14 0.64
CA ILE A 30 4.13 8.80 0.75
C ILE A 30 4.06 7.31 1.01
N GLU A 31 3.36 6.89 2.06
CA GLU A 31 3.00 5.49 2.28
C GLU A 31 1.49 5.34 2.15
N ILE A 32 1.07 4.41 1.29
CA ILE A 32 -0.33 4.04 1.12
C ILE A 32 -0.51 2.66 1.72
N GLY A 33 -1.32 2.56 2.76
CA GLY A 33 -1.74 1.29 3.35
C GLY A 33 -3.01 0.77 2.67
N TYR A 34 -3.02 -0.50 2.29
CA TYR A 34 -4.17 -1.17 1.69
C TYR A 34 -4.64 -2.34 2.57
N ARG A 35 -5.95 -2.41 2.80
CA ARG A 35 -6.61 -3.67 3.18
C ARG A 35 -6.87 -4.49 1.94
N VAL A 36 -6.57 -5.78 1.98
CA VAL A 36 -6.76 -6.70 0.85
C VAL A 36 -7.59 -7.91 1.25
N GLY A 37 -8.42 -8.41 0.34
CA GLY A 37 -9.34 -9.52 0.62
C GLY A 37 -8.70 -10.91 0.80
N TRP A 38 -7.37 -11.02 0.85
CA TRP A 38 -6.64 -12.29 1.03
C TRP A 38 -5.67 -12.28 2.21
N ASP A 39 -5.53 -11.15 2.89
CA ASP A 39 -4.73 -10.99 4.10
C ASP A 39 -5.55 -10.13 5.07
N GLU A 40 -6.33 -10.81 5.92
CA GLU A 40 -7.23 -10.15 6.87
C GLU A 40 -6.47 -9.61 8.08
N GLU A 41 -5.31 -10.20 8.38
CA GLU A 41 -4.50 -9.87 9.55
C GLU A 41 -3.67 -8.60 9.32
N HIS A 42 -3.13 -8.42 8.12
CA HIS A 42 -2.18 -7.35 7.84
C HIS A 42 -2.73 -6.29 6.88
N THR A 43 -2.18 -5.09 7.00
CA THR A 43 -2.30 -4.04 5.99
C THR A 43 -1.04 -4.07 5.15
N VAL A 44 -1.15 -4.16 3.84
CA VAL A 44 0.01 -4.11 2.93
C VAL A 44 0.32 -2.66 2.56
N GLY A 45 1.59 -2.31 2.43
CA GLY A 45 2.04 -0.94 2.19
C GLY A 45 2.71 -0.76 0.84
N ALA A 46 2.43 0.36 0.18
CA ALA A 46 3.21 0.84 -0.96
C ALA A 46 3.84 2.19 -0.62
N ARG A 47 5.16 2.28 -0.71
CA ARG A 47 5.91 3.49 -0.38
C ARG A 47 6.44 4.15 -1.64
N LEU A 48 6.14 5.43 -1.79
CA LEU A 48 6.51 6.25 -2.93
C LEU A 48 7.37 7.44 -2.49
N ARG A 49 8.32 7.80 -3.35
CA ARG A 49 9.13 9.02 -3.21
C ARG A 49 9.28 9.66 -4.58
N GLN A 50 9.02 10.97 -4.67
CA GLN A 50 9.05 11.72 -5.93
C GLN A 50 8.22 11.06 -7.06
N GLY A 51 7.05 10.51 -6.71
CA GLY A 51 6.16 9.83 -7.66
C GLY A 51 6.62 8.45 -8.12
N ARG A 52 7.73 7.92 -7.58
CA ARG A 52 8.24 6.58 -7.90
C ARG A 52 7.98 5.64 -6.74
N LEU A 53 7.52 4.41 -7.04
CA LEU A 53 7.48 3.33 -6.06
C LEU A 53 8.91 2.96 -5.65
N ILE A 54 9.17 2.91 -4.35
CA ILE A 54 10.48 2.54 -3.80
C ILE A 54 10.44 1.26 -2.98
N GLU A 55 9.30 0.90 -2.39
CA GLU A 55 9.18 -0.27 -1.52
C GLU A 55 7.73 -0.78 -1.47
N LEU A 56 7.59 -2.10 -1.34
CA LEU A 56 6.35 -2.79 -1.00
C LEU A 56 6.55 -3.49 0.35
N ASN A 57 5.63 -3.29 1.29
CA ASN A 57 5.68 -3.83 2.64
C ASN A 57 4.53 -4.83 2.84
N GLY A 58 4.84 -6.02 3.35
CA GLY A 58 3.83 -7.05 3.63
C GLY A 58 2.99 -6.78 4.89
N SER A 59 3.43 -5.86 5.75
CA SER A 59 2.71 -5.46 6.95
C SER A 59 3.13 -4.04 7.35
N VAL A 60 2.16 -3.14 7.44
CA VAL A 60 2.31 -1.77 7.95
C VAL A 60 1.22 -1.47 8.96
N LEU A 61 1.50 -0.54 9.87
CA LEU A 61 0.54 -0.07 10.87
C LEU A 61 0.05 1.32 10.47
N ALA A 62 -1.23 1.58 10.68
CA ALA A 62 -1.75 2.93 10.55
C ALA A 62 -1.06 3.86 11.58
N PRO A 63 -0.79 5.13 11.21
CA PRO A 63 -0.17 6.12 12.09
C PRO A 63 -1.01 6.50 13.31
#